data_AF-A0A850MMB0-F1
#
_entry.id   AF-A0A850MMB0-F1
#
_cell.length_a   1.000
_cell.length_b   1.000
_cell.length_c   1.000
_cell.angle_alpha   90.00
_cell.angle_beta   90.00
_cell.angle_gamma   90.00
#
_symmetry.space_group_name_H-M   'P 1'
#
loop_
_entity.id
_entity.type
_entity.pdbx_description
1 polymer ?
#
loop_
_entity_poly.entity_id
_entity_poly.type
_entity_poly.pdbx_seq_one_letter_code
_entity_poly.pdbx_strand_id
1 'polypeptide(L)'
;MPKGLIIIQWDDEVGTKLLAKYPQNLKITSKTLLNIYTNHRLNNTKPNFASLILRDMKVLSFFSGMGKEFIVVSNFIIAFLFSRNETPMAFKELLKKSSAEILDHLADKQYEKQLPKIFKEMCKLA
;
A
#
# COMPACT_ATOMS: atom_id res chain seq x y z
N MET A 1 -5.83 -13.64 -7.05
CA MET A 1 -6.16 -13.71 -5.62
C MET A 1 -5.34 -12.70 -4.81
N PRO A 2 -5.96 -12.00 -3.83
CA PRO A 2 -5.30 -11.22 -2.80
C PRO A 2 -4.31 -12.04 -1.96
N LYS A 3 -3.13 -11.49 -1.73
CA LYS A 3 -2.08 -12.04 -0.86
C LYS A 3 -1.90 -11.24 0.42
N GLY A 4 -2.10 -9.93 0.36
CA GLY A 4 -1.96 -9.09 1.54
C GLY A 4 -2.20 -7.61 1.28
N LEU A 5 -2.21 -6.86 2.37
CA LEU A 5 -2.29 -5.42 2.47
C LEU A 5 -1.10 -4.96 3.31
N ILE A 6 -0.38 -3.94 2.86
CA ILE A 6 0.74 -3.35 3.59
C ILE A 6 0.67 -1.83 3.60
N ILE A 7 1.27 -1.24 4.63
CA ILE A 7 1.52 0.19 4.74
C ILE A 7 3.03 0.39 4.86
N ILE A 8 3.60 1.17 3.95
CA ILE A 8 5.01 1.52 3.89
C ILE A 8 5.14 3.00 4.23
N GLN A 9 6.08 3.32 5.11
CA GLN A 9 6.50 4.67 5.43
C GLN A 9 7.94 4.88 4.92
N TRP A 10 8.23 6.05 4.36
CA TRP A 10 9.62 6.47 4.19
C TRP A 10 10.13 7.13 5.46
N ASP A 11 11.32 6.71 5.87
CA ASP A 11 12.07 7.23 7.00
C ASP A 11 13.45 7.67 6.47
N ASP A 12 13.88 8.88 6.84
CA ASP A 12 15.09 9.48 6.26
C ASP A 12 16.38 8.80 6.75
N GLU A 13 16.35 8.06 7.86
CA GLU A 13 17.51 7.35 8.40
C GLU A 13 17.63 5.93 7.85
N VAL A 14 16.49 5.22 7.75
CA VAL A 14 16.47 3.78 7.40
C VAL A 14 15.84 3.45 6.04
N GLY A 15 15.30 4.45 5.33
CA GLY A 15 14.61 4.28 4.05
C GLY A 15 13.20 3.71 4.21
N THR A 16 12.86 2.64 3.50
CA THR A 16 11.50 2.07 3.59
C THR A 16 11.29 1.27 4.87
N LYS A 17 10.30 1.68 5.67
CA LYS A 17 9.84 1.00 6.86
C LYS A 17 8.46 0.38 6.64
N LEU A 18 8.29 -0.89 6.99
CA LEU A 18 6.97 -1.51 7.06
C LEU A 18 6.25 -1.03 8.32
N LEU A 19 5.22 -0.22 8.15
CA LEU A 19 4.42 0.26 9.28
C LEU A 19 3.46 -0.82 9.76
N ALA A 20 2.73 -1.44 8.84
CA ALA A 20 1.82 -2.53 9.15
C ALA A 20 1.57 -3.45 7.96
N LYS A 21 1.08 -4.65 8.26
CA LYS A 21 0.72 -5.67 7.27
C LYS A 21 -0.49 -6.47 7.72
N TYR A 22 -1.23 -6.97 6.75
CA TYR A 22 -2.25 -7.99 6.95
C TYR A 22 -2.25 -8.95 5.76
N PRO A 23 -2.39 -10.27 5.97
CA PRO A 23 -2.41 -10.96 7.26
C PRO A 23 -1.06 -10.88 7.99
N GLN A 24 -1.04 -11.10 9.30
CA GLN A 24 0.17 -10.95 10.13
C GLN A 24 1.29 -11.93 9.75
N ASN A 25 0.93 -13.10 9.22
CA ASN A 25 1.87 -14.10 8.72
C ASN A 25 2.40 -13.80 7.30
N LEU A 26 1.99 -12.69 6.68
CA LEU A 26 2.50 -12.27 5.37
C LEU A 26 4.02 -12.11 5.42
N LYS A 27 4.72 -12.83 4.54
CA LYS A 27 6.17 -12.75 4.37
C LYS A 27 6.48 -11.68 3.32
N ILE A 28 7.15 -10.61 3.73
CA ILE A 28 7.63 -9.55 2.84
C ILE A 28 9.03 -9.14 3.26
N THR A 29 9.93 -8.98 2.28
CA THR A 29 11.34 -8.64 2.55
C THR A 29 11.55 -7.13 2.42
N SER A 30 12.57 -6.59 3.10
CA SER A 30 12.95 -5.18 2.96
C SER A 30 13.26 -4.80 1.50
N LYS A 31 13.86 -5.71 0.73
CA LYS A 31 14.10 -5.53 -0.71
C LYS A 31 12.79 -5.35 -1.48
N THR A 32 11.76 -6.10 -1.13
CA THR A 32 10.43 -5.96 -1.74
C THR A 32 9.80 -4.62 -1.41
N LEU A 33 9.89 -4.18 -0.15
CA LEU A 33 9.34 -2.88 0.29
C LEU A 33 9.99 -1.73 -0.46
N LEU A 34 11.33 -1.74 -0.55
CA LEU A 34 12.10 -0.76 -1.30
C LEU A 34 11.70 -0.76 -2.77
N ASN A 35 11.58 -1.94 -3.39
CA ASN A 35 11.16 -2.04 -4.78
C ASN A 35 9.76 -1.46 -5.00
N ILE A 36 8.77 -1.76 -4.15
CA ILE A 36 7.42 -1.19 -4.26
C ILE A 36 7.50 0.33 -4.16
N TYR A 37 8.20 0.85 -3.15
CA TYR A 37 8.28 2.28 -2.91
C TYR A 37 8.97 3.03 -4.05
N THR A 38 10.16 2.60 -4.45
CA THR A 38 10.92 3.25 -5.52
C THR A 38 10.19 3.20 -6.85
N ASN A 39 9.55 2.09 -7.20
CA ASN A 39 8.82 1.98 -8.47
C ASN A 39 7.53 2.82 -8.48
N HIS A 40 6.83 2.94 -7.35
CA HIS A 40 5.65 3.81 -7.28
C HIS A 40 6.08 5.29 -7.35
N ARG A 41 7.03 5.69 -6.51
CA ARG A 41 7.48 7.08 -6.41
C ARG A 41 8.24 7.57 -7.65
N LEU A 42 8.67 6.67 -8.55
CA LEU A 42 9.54 7.01 -9.67
C LEU A 42 9.02 8.25 -10.42
N ASN A 43 9.77 9.35 -10.33
CA ASN A 43 9.48 10.65 -10.94
C ASN A 43 8.12 11.27 -10.57
N ASN A 44 7.50 10.85 -9.45
CA ASN A 44 6.26 11.44 -8.98
C ASN A 44 6.33 11.81 -7.50
N THR A 45 6.13 13.10 -7.23
CA THR A 45 6.03 13.65 -5.88
C THR A 45 4.59 13.86 -5.43
N LYS A 46 3.62 13.74 -6.34
CA LYS A 46 2.20 13.98 -6.08
C LYS A 46 1.46 12.70 -5.73
N PRO A 47 0.33 12.78 -5.02
CA PRO A 47 -0.47 11.61 -4.70
C PRO A 47 -1.00 10.94 -5.96
N ASN A 48 -0.81 9.63 -6.10
CA ASN A 48 -1.28 8.87 -7.25
C ASN A 48 -1.44 7.37 -6.96
N PHE A 49 -2.06 6.68 -7.92
CA PHE A 49 -2.15 5.23 -7.95
C PHE A 49 -1.15 4.65 -8.94
N ALA A 50 -0.61 3.47 -8.63
CA ALA A 50 0.23 2.70 -9.52
C ALA A 50 -0.17 1.21 -9.47
N SER A 51 -0.08 0.54 -10.62
CA SER A 51 -0.16 -0.91 -10.72
C SER A 51 1.19 -1.44 -11.17
N LEU A 52 1.86 -2.18 -10.30
CA LEU A 52 3.21 -2.69 -10.52
C LEU A 52 3.19 -4.20 -10.74
N ILE A 53 4.08 -4.68 -11.60
CA ILE A 53 4.31 -6.11 -11.82
C ILE A 53 5.71 -6.42 -11.28
N LEU A 54 5.76 -7.21 -10.21
CA LEU A 54 6.99 -7.70 -9.62
C LEU A 54 7.24 -9.15 -10.05
N ARG A 55 8.44 -9.68 -9.75
CA ARG A 55 8.86 -11.01 -10.21
C ARG A 55 7.88 -12.12 -9.82
N ASP A 56 7.21 -12.05 -8.68
CA ASP A 56 6.39 -13.13 -8.10
C ASP A 56 4.96 -12.70 -7.68
N MET A 57 4.63 -11.43 -7.89
CA MET A 57 3.34 -10.84 -7.52
C MET A 57 3.01 -9.60 -8.33
N LYS A 58 1.74 -9.22 -8.31
CA LYS A 58 1.30 -7.91 -8.78
C LYS A 58 0.95 -7.05 -7.57
N VAL A 59 1.11 -5.75 -7.70
CA VAL A 59 0.85 -4.78 -6.64
C VAL A 59 -0.03 -3.67 -7.18
N LEU A 60 -1.07 -3.30 -6.46
CA LEU A 60 -1.77 -2.04 -6.67
C LEU A 60 -1.49 -1.17 -5.45
N SER A 61 -1.00 0.03 -5.67
CA SER A 61 -0.59 0.91 -4.57
C SER A 61 -1.11 2.33 -4.75
N PHE A 62 -1.28 3.00 -3.61
CA PHE A 62 -1.57 4.41 -3.49
C PHE A 62 -0.43 5.11 -2.75
N PHE A 63 0.10 6.17 -3.33
CA PHE A 63 1.13 7.01 -2.74
C PHE A 63 0.48 8.29 -2.23
N SER A 64 0.76 8.65 -0.98
CA SER A 64 0.15 9.81 -0.34
C SER A 64 0.72 11.13 -0.81
N GLY A 65 1.80 11.14 -1.60
CA GLY A 65 2.50 12.34 -2.03
C GLY A 65 3.61 12.78 -1.06
N MET A 66 4.39 13.78 -1.44
CA MET A 66 5.50 14.30 -0.65
C MET A 66 5.69 15.82 -0.78
N GLY A 67 6.40 16.41 0.17
CA GLY A 67 6.67 17.85 0.18
C GLY A 67 5.41 18.65 0.53
N LYS A 68 4.97 19.54 -0.37
CA LYS A 68 3.76 20.36 -0.18
C LYS A 68 2.50 19.73 -0.77
N GLU A 69 2.63 18.68 -1.57
CA GLU A 69 1.52 18.04 -2.28
C GLU A 69 1.32 16.62 -1.73
N PHE A 70 0.62 16.49 -0.60
CA PHE A 70 0.26 15.21 -0.02
C PHE A 70 -1.21 15.16 0.45
N ILE A 71 -1.76 13.95 0.57
CA ILE A 71 -3.08 13.68 1.13
C ILE A 71 -2.90 13.18 2.55
N VAL A 72 -3.39 13.95 3.54
CA VAL A 72 -3.41 13.67 4.99
C VAL A 72 -2.02 13.57 5.63
N VAL A 73 -1.12 12.73 5.11
CA VAL A 73 0.27 12.59 5.54
C VAL A 73 1.23 12.45 4.37
N SER A 74 2.46 12.94 4.53
CA SER A 74 3.51 12.85 3.52
C SER A 74 4.24 11.51 3.58
N ASN A 75 4.69 11.01 2.41
CA ASN A 75 5.62 9.89 2.27
C ASN A 75 5.13 8.50 2.71
N PHE A 76 3.84 8.20 2.52
CA PHE A 76 3.27 6.88 2.77
C PHE A 76 2.84 6.18 1.49
N ILE A 77 2.95 4.84 1.48
CA ILE A 77 2.36 3.98 0.46
C ILE A 77 1.46 2.94 1.11
N ILE A 78 0.25 2.82 0.58
CA ILE A 78 -0.69 1.76 0.91
C ILE A 78 -0.74 0.82 -0.29
N ALA A 79 -0.46 -0.47 -0.09
CA ALA A 79 -0.34 -1.41 -1.20
C ALA A 79 -1.13 -2.70 -0.97
N PHE A 80 -1.89 -3.07 -1.99
CA PHE A 80 -2.55 -4.36 -2.13
C PHE A 80 -1.64 -5.30 -2.92
N LEU A 81 -1.35 -6.46 -2.37
CA LEU A 81 -0.50 -7.48 -2.97
C LEU A 81 -1.36 -8.62 -3.51
N PHE A 82 -1.04 -9.10 -4.70
CA PHE A 82 -1.82 -10.13 -5.39
C PHE A 82 -0.95 -11.24 -5.99
N SER A 83 -1.54 -12.40 -6.24
CA SER A 83 -0.94 -13.42 -7.12
C SER A 83 -0.80 -12.89 -8.56
N ARG A 84 0.07 -13.51 -9.35
CA ARG A 84 0.33 -13.05 -10.73
C ARG A 84 -0.89 -13.13 -11.66
N ASN A 85 -1.81 -14.03 -11.36
CA ASN A 85 -2.98 -14.28 -12.20
C ASN A 85 -4.13 -13.28 -11.91
N GLU A 86 -3.97 -12.41 -10.92
CA GLU A 86 -4.96 -11.40 -10.59
C GLU A 86 -4.94 -10.19 -11.54
N THR A 87 -6.05 -9.46 -11.59
CA THR A 87 -6.18 -8.15 -12.26
C THR A 87 -6.26 -7.02 -11.23
N PRO A 88 -5.12 -6.40 -10.83
CA PRO A 88 -5.09 -5.44 -9.73
C PRO A 88 -5.99 -4.22 -9.96
N MET A 89 -6.16 -3.79 -11.21
CA MET A 89 -6.91 -2.58 -11.54
C MET A 89 -8.41 -2.68 -11.17
N ALA A 90 -8.97 -3.89 -11.06
CA ALA A 90 -10.33 -4.12 -10.59
C ALA A 90 -10.54 -3.62 -9.13
N PHE A 91 -9.45 -3.50 -8.36
CA PHE A 91 -9.46 -3.10 -6.95
C PHE A 91 -9.20 -1.60 -6.75
N LYS A 92 -9.11 -0.81 -7.82
CA LYS A 92 -8.72 0.61 -7.75
C LYS A 92 -9.65 1.44 -6.87
N GLU A 93 -10.96 1.29 -7.02
CA GLU A 93 -11.93 2.04 -6.21
C GLU A 93 -11.90 1.62 -4.74
N LEU A 94 -11.73 0.32 -4.47
CA LEU A 94 -11.53 -0.18 -3.10
C LEU A 94 -10.28 0.44 -2.49
N LEU A 95 -9.14 0.38 -3.19
CA LEU A 95 -7.89 0.95 -2.70
C LEU A 95 -8.02 2.45 -2.45
N LYS A 96 -8.71 3.21 -3.32
CA LYS A 96 -8.93 4.64 -3.14
C LYS A 96 -9.67 4.93 -1.83
N LYS A 97 -10.79 4.24 -1.60
CA LYS A 97 -11.58 4.38 -0.37
C LYS A 97 -10.78 3.96 0.86
N SER A 98 -10.19 2.77 0.81
CA SER A 98 -9.39 2.22 1.91
C SER A 98 -8.17 3.08 2.23
N SER A 99 -7.57 3.72 1.23
CA SER A 99 -6.42 4.59 1.46
C SER A 99 -6.80 5.82 2.27
N ALA A 100 -7.89 6.51 1.92
CA ALA A 100 -8.39 7.64 2.70
C ALA A 100 -8.67 7.22 4.16
N GLU A 101 -9.40 6.11 4.36
CA GLU A 101 -9.73 5.59 5.69
C GLU A 101 -8.48 5.24 6.52
N ILE A 102 -7.48 4.61 5.90
CA ILE A 102 -6.22 4.27 6.59
C ILE A 102 -5.47 5.55 6.98
N LEU A 103 -5.34 6.51 6.05
CA LEU A 103 -4.55 7.72 6.29
C LEU A 103 -5.15 8.59 7.39
N ASP A 104 -6.48 8.72 7.45
CA ASP A 104 -7.19 9.49 8.48
C ASP A 104 -6.95 8.96 9.90
N HIS A 105 -6.62 7.66 10.03
CA HIS A 105 -6.36 6.99 11.29
C HIS A 105 -4.88 6.67 11.55
N LEU A 106 -3.95 7.27 10.80
CA LEU A 106 -2.52 7.03 11.01
C LEU A 106 -2.02 7.57 12.36
N ALA A 107 -2.49 8.75 12.78
CA ALA A 107 -2.04 9.41 14.01
C ALA A 107 -2.47 8.66 15.29
N ASP A 108 -3.68 8.10 15.29
CA ASP A 108 -4.26 7.40 16.44
C ASP A 108 -4.05 5.88 16.40
N LYS A 109 -3.36 5.39 15.36
CA LYS A 109 -3.09 3.97 15.07
C LYS A 109 -4.34 3.10 14.93
N GLN A 110 -5.53 3.67 14.74
CA GLN A 110 -6.77 2.89 14.59
C GLN A 110 -6.83 2.18 13.22
N TYR A 111 -5.98 2.56 12.26
CA TYR A 111 -5.89 1.90 10.95
C TYR A 111 -5.63 0.38 11.07
N GLU A 112 -4.93 -0.07 12.11
CA GLU A 112 -4.63 -1.50 12.33
C GLU A 112 -5.91 -2.35 12.44
N LYS A 113 -6.97 -1.79 13.04
CA LYS A 113 -8.27 -2.45 13.18
C LYS A 113 -9.06 -2.51 11.87
N GLN A 114 -8.71 -1.66 10.90
CA GLN A 114 -9.37 -1.61 9.59
C GLN A 114 -8.73 -2.59 8.59
N LEU A 115 -7.44 -2.90 8.74
CA LEU A 115 -6.73 -3.81 7.80
C LEU A 115 -7.43 -5.16 7.60
N PRO A 116 -7.92 -5.86 8.65
CA PRO A 116 -8.63 -7.13 8.47
C PRO A 116 -9.94 -6.97 7.67
N LYS A 117 -10.66 -5.86 7.89
CA LYS A 117 -11.93 -5.58 7.20
C LYS A 117 -11.68 -5.28 5.72
N ILE A 118 -10.71 -4.41 5.44
CA ILE A 118 -10.30 -4.06 4.08
C ILE A 118 -9.85 -5.31 3.32
N PHE A 119 -9.01 -6.15 3.95
CA PHE A 119 -8.56 -7.39 3.33
C PHE A 119 -9.71 -8.36 3.04
N LYS A 120 -10.70 -8.46 3.94
CA LYS A 120 -11.91 -9.25 3.71
C LYS A 120 -12.69 -8.73 2.50
N GLU A 121 -12.78 -7.42 2.30
CA GLU A 121 -13.41 -6.82 1.11
C GLU A 121 -12.61 -7.14 -0.16
N MET A 122 -11.28 -7.08 -0.11
CA MET A 122 -10.43 -7.52 -1.22
C MET A 122 -10.73 -8.98 -1.60
N CYS A 123 -10.85 -9.88 -0.63
CA CYS A 123 -11.16 -11.28 -0.92
C CYS A 123 -12.54 -11.51 -1.54
N LYS A 124 -13.51 -10.62 -1.34
CA LYS A 124 -14.86 -10.74 -1.93
C LYS A 124 -14.93 -10.31 -3.40
N LEU A 125 -14.02 -9.43 -3.82
CA LEU A 125 -13.95 -8.92 -5.20
C LEU A 125 -13.08 -9.79 -6.13
N ALA A 126 -12.36 -10.76 -5.56
CA ALA A 126 -11.35 -11.56 -6.23
C ALA A 126 -11.86 -12.86 -6.85
#